data_AF-A0A1F5ZPC4-F1
#
_entry.id   AF-A0A1F5ZPC4-F1
#
_cell.length_a   1.000
_cell.length_b   1.000
_cell.length_c   1.000
_cell.angle_alpha   90.00
_cell.angle_beta   90.00
_cell.angle_gamma   90.00
#
_symmetry.space_group_name_H-M   'P 1'
#
loop_
_entity.id
_entity.type
_entity.pdbx_description
1 polymer ?
#
loop_
_entity_poly.entity_id
_entity_poly.type
_entity_poly.pdbx_seq_one_letter_code
_entity_poly.pdbx_strand_id
1 'polypeptide(L)'
;MLPMKNKLLLFFILLILLVGVSWANDSQPFTQEKIDSDKKSYWLIMSRKSSMEFLYHGVSGDVGNSRLIKIFQVKPGIPGLSPTPLPQLLGRKYWLIIKKESTAHNPETAPYFLTLDIPVTDSWPYGPVPYKECNGQCDWMVPGYFGLHGINGNSSKLSAENLGSSGCVRHTDGDITYLYNLLDPKTEEIRYYIKDA
;
A
#
# COMPACT_ATOMS: atom_id res chain seq x y z
N MET A 1 -0.50 -48.93 -45.03
CA MET A 1 0.79 -48.38 -44.55
C MET A 1 1.02 -47.05 -45.24
N LEU A 2 0.92 -45.93 -44.51
CA LEU A 2 1.26 -44.61 -45.05
C LEU A 2 2.79 -44.49 -45.21
N PRO A 3 3.30 -43.97 -46.34
CA PRO A 3 4.73 -43.86 -46.60
C PRO A 3 5.41 -43.02 -45.51
N MET A 4 6.59 -43.46 -45.02
CA MET A 4 7.31 -42.86 -43.88
C MET A 4 7.50 -41.34 -43.97
N LYS A 5 7.60 -40.78 -45.19
CA LYS A 5 7.74 -39.34 -45.43
C LYS A 5 6.51 -38.54 -44.97
N ASN A 6 5.30 -39.10 -45.04
CA ASN A 6 4.07 -38.41 -44.65
C ASN A 6 3.88 -38.39 -43.13
N LYS A 7 4.49 -39.33 -42.39
CA LYS A 7 4.44 -39.36 -40.93
C LYS A 7 5.33 -38.29 -40.30
N LEU A 8 6.45 -37.97 -40.93
CA LEU A 8 7.37 -36.93 -40.47
C LEU A 8 6.75 -35.52 -40.63
N LEU A 9 6.07 -35.27 -41.76
CA LEU A 9 5.39 -34.00 -42.02
C LEU A 9 4.25 -33.74 -41.03
N LEU A 10 3.45 -34.77 -40.73
CA LEU A 10 2.37 -34.70 -39.73
C LEU A 10 2.90 -34.41 -38.31
N PHE A 11 4.07 -34.94 -37.95
CA PHE A 11 4.70 -34.66 -36.66
C PHE A 11 5.13 -33.19 -36.53
N PHE A 12 5.69 -32.59 -37.60
CA PHE A 12 6.07 -31.17 -37.59
C PHE A 12 4.86 -30.22 -37.54
N ILE A 13 3.75 -30.55 -38.23
CA ILE A 13 2.52 -29.73 -38.18
C ILE A 13 1.90 -29.76 -36.77
N LEU A 14 1.90 -30.92 -36.11
CA LEU A 14 1.40 -31.05 -34.74
C LEU A 14 2.27 -30.28 -33.73
N LEU A 15 3.59 -30.26 -33.92
CA LEU A 15 4.53 -29.54 -33.06
C LEU A 15 4.35 -28.02 -33.18
N ILE A 16 4.11 -27.49 -34.38
CA ILE A 16 3.86 -26.05 -34.60
C ILE A 16 2.53 -25.62 -33.97
N LEU A 17 1.49 -26.47 -34.03
CA LEU A 17 0.21 -26.21 -33.35
C LEU A 17 0.34 -26.21 -31.82
N LEU A 18 1.19 -27.06 -31.24
CA LEU A 18 1.41 -27.10 -29.79
C LEU A 18 2.21 -25.90 -29.26
N VAL A 19 3.18 -25.38 -30.02
CA VAL A 19 3.97 -24.20 -29.62
C VAL A 19 3.16 -22.91 -29.79
N GLY A 20 2.28 -22.82 -30.78
CA GLY A 20 1.45 -21.63 -31.03
C GLY A 20 0.39 -21.34 -29.95
N VAL A 21 -0.09 -22.37 -29.24
CA VAL A 21 -1.14 -22.22 -28.21
C VAL A 21 -0.58 -21.72 -26.87
N SER A 22 0.73 -21.90 -26.61
CA SER A 22 1.35 -21.45 -25.36
C SER A 22 1.69 -19.96 -25.31
N TRP A 23 1.53 -19.22 -26.41
CA TRP A 23 1.88 -17.79 -26.50
C TRP A 23 0.67 -16.85 -26.47
N ALA A 24 -0.54 -17.39 -26.30
CA ALA A 24 -1.78 -16.61 -26.35
C ALA A 24 -2.43 -16.37 -24.97
N ASN A 25 -1.84 -16.84 -23.87
CA ASN A 25 -2.54 -16.92 -22.58
C ASN A 25 -1.98 -16.08 -21.43
N ASP A 26 -1.02 -15.18 -21.66
CA ASP A 26 -0.41 -14.41 -20.56
C ASP A 26 -0.38 -12.89 -20.77
N SER A 27 -1.35 -12.38 -21.52
CA SER A 27 -1.72 -10.97 -21.44
C SER A 27 -3.12 -10.87 -20.86
N GLN A 28 -3.23 -11.07 -19.54
CA GLN A 28 -4.34 -10.49 -18.80
C GLN A 28 -4.34 -8.99 -19.14
N PRO A 29 -5.36 -8.47 -19.83
CA PRO A 29 -5.46 -7.02 -20.02
C PRO A 29 -5.49 -6.43 -18.61
N PHE A 30 -4.56 -5.52 -18.33
CA PHE A 30 -4.63 -4.67 -17.14
C PHE A 30 -6.00 -4.00 -17.19
N THR A 31 -6.94 -4.54 -16.41
CA THR A 31 -8.27 -3.97 -16.26
C THR A 31 -8.01 -2.59 -15.71
N GLN A 32 -8.10 -1.57 -16.56
CA GLN A 32 -8.32 -0.21 -16.08
C GLN A 32 -9.57 -0.31 -15.23
N GLU A 33 -9.39 -0.37 -13.91
CA GLU A 33 -10.46 -0.22 -12.96
C GLU A 33 -11.23 1.03 -13.39
N LYS A 34 -12.45 0.79 -13.88
CA LYS A 34 -13.39 1.84 -14.15
C LYS A 34 -13.58 2.51 -12.79
N ILE A 35 -12.98 3.69 -12.64
CA ILE A 35 -13.08 4.51 -11.43
C ILE A 35 -14.58 4.71 -11.22
N ASP A 36 -15.14 4.00 -10.26
CA ASP A 36 -16.51 4.22 -9.82
C ASP A 36 -16.49 5.50 -8.99
N SER A 37 -16.42 6.65 -9.68
CA SER A 37 -16.16 7.98 -9.11
C SER A 37 -17.26 8.48 -8.19
N ASP A 38 -18.39 7.79 -8.13
CA ASP A 38 -19.60 8.32 -7.52
C ASP A 38 -19.89 7.72 -6.13
N LYS A 39 -19.20 6.63 -5.75
CA LYS A 39 -19.36 6.06 -4.42
C LYS A 39 -18.59 6.90 -3.40
N LYS A 40 -19.34 7.61 -2.56
CA LYS A 40 -18.78 8.35 -1.42
C LYS A 40 -18.27 7.36 -0.38
N SER A 41 -17.03 7.55 0.06
CA SER A 41 -16.40 6.78 1.12
C SER A 41 -15.48 7.67 1.95
N TYR A 42 -14.98 7.12 3.05
CA TYR A 42 -13.84 7.72 3.74
C TYR A 42 -12.54 7.48 2.96
N TRP A 43 -11.71 8.51 2.89
CA TRP A 43 -10.40 8.43 2.28
C TRP A 43 -9.43 9.41 2.96
N LEU A 44 -8.14 9.11 2.89
CA LEU A 44 -7.11 9.85 3.59
C LEU A 44 -6.04 10.33 2.64
N ILE A 45 -5.42 11.46 2.98
CA ILE A 45 -4.23 11.96 2.30
C ILE A 45 -3.21 12.44 3.33
N MET A 46 -1.97 11.97 3.20
CA MET A 46 -0.86 12.33 4.07
C MET A 46 0.25 13.05 3.30
N SER A 47 0.75 14.15 3.87
CA SER A 47 1.94 14.87 3.42
C SER A 47 3.12 14.45 4.29
N ARG A 48 4.12 13.78 3.69
CA ARG A 48 5.28 13.27 4.43
C ARG A 48 6.12 14.40 5.03
N LYS A 49 6.30 15.50 4.28
CA LYS A 49 7.17 16.62 4.68
C LYS A 49 6.57 17.43 5.83
N SER A 50 5.27 17.71 5.79
CA SER A 50 4.60 18.42 6.89
C SER A 50 4.18 17.50 8.04
N SER A 51 4.20 16.18 7.84
CA SER A 51 3.72 15.20 8.80
C SER A 51 2.24 15.41 9.18
N MET A 52 1.45 15.85 8.21
CA MET A 52 0.02 16.09 8.35
C MET A 52 -0.78 15.06 7.54
N GLU A 53 -1.80 14.50 8.16
CA GLU A 53 -2.77 13.60 7.53
C GLU A 53 -4.17 14.19 7.60
N PHE A 54 -4.93 14.05 6.52
CA PHE A 54 -6.26 14.60 6.36
C PHE A 54 -7.23 13.48 6.03
N LEU A 55 -8.28 13.33 6.83
CA LEU A 55 -9.39 12.43 6.56
C LEU A 55 -10.53 13.20 5.91
N TYR A 56 -10.99 12.68 4.78
CA TYR A 56 -12.09 13.20 4.00
C TYR A 56 -13.21 12.17 3.90
N HIS A 57 -14.42 12.65 3.60
CA HIS A 57 -15.54 11.82 3.18
C HIS A 57 -16.16 12.41 1.92
N GLY A 58 -16.23 11.63 0.85
CA GLY A 58 -16.70 12.09 -0.46
C GLY A 58 -16.08 11.28 -1.60
N VAL A 59 -15.85 11.94 -2.74
CA VAL A 59 -15.20 11.31 -3.90
C VAL A 59 -13.70 11.15 -3.61
N SER A 60 -13.23 9.90 -3.56
CA SER A 60 -11.85 9.62 -3.16
C SER A 60 -10.82 10.25 -4.10
N GLY A 61 -9.88 10.99 -3.51
CA GLY A 61 -8.83 11.70 -4.24
C GLY A 61 -9.25 13.07 -4.78
N ASP A 62 -10.51 13.46 -4.62
CA ASP A 62 -11.04 14.76 -5.01
C ASP A 62 -11.43 15.58 -3.76
N VAL A 63 -10.55 16.52 -3.41
CA VAL A 63 -10.76 17.43 -2.27
C VAL A 63 -11.95 18.37 -2.51
N GLY A 64 -12.20 18.80 -3.75
CA GLY A 64 -13.29 19.73 -4.07
C GLY A 64 -14.68 19.09 -3.91
N ASN A 65 -14.76 17.77 -4.14
CA ASN A 65 -15.97 16.97 -3.98
C ASN A 65 -15.99 16.14 -2.68
N SER A 66 -15.21 16.55 -1.68
CA SER A 66 -15.14 15.87 -0.39
C SER A 66 -15.21 16.83 0.79
N ARG A 67 -15.81 16.36 1.88
CA ARG A 67 -15.84 17.10 3.15
C ARG A 67 -14.63 16.69 3.99
N LEU A 68 -13.85 17.67 4.44
CA LEU A 68 -12.81 17.44 5.46
C LEU A 68 -13.47 17.05 6.78
N ILE A 69 -13.05 15.93 7.35
CA ILE A 69 -13.59 15.38 8.60
C ILE A 69 -12.68 15.69 9.76
N LYS A 70 -11.38 15.40 9.61
CA LYS A 70 -10.38 15.60 10.66
C LYS A 70 -8.99 15.74 10.06
N ILE A 71 -8.14 16.47 10.78
CA ILE A 71 -6.72 16.60 10.49
C ILE A 71 -5.96 15.94 11.65
N PHE A 72 -4.89 15.22 11.33
CA PHE A 72 -4.03 14.54 12.29
C PHE A 72 -2.59 15.04 12.13
N GLN A 73 -1.93 15.24 13.26
CA GLN A 73 -0.47 15.30 13.31
C GLN A 73 0.05 13.87 13.43
N VAL A 74 0.86 13.45 12.49
CA VAL A 74 1.39 12.08 12.43
C VAL A 74 2.91 12.07 12.47
N LYS A 75 3.50 10.86 12.53
CA LYS A 75 4.94 10.67 12.31
C LYS A 75 5.17 9.57 11.28
N PRO A 76 5.58 9.93 10.03
CA PRO A 76 5.86 8.94 8.99
C PRO A 76 7.20 8.22 9.23
N GLY A 77 7.55 7.32 8.31
CA GLY A 77 8.84 6.65 8.27
C GLY A 77 10.01 7.60 8.00
N ILE A 78 11.23 7.18 8.36
CA ILE A 78 12.44 8.01 8.30
C ILE A 78 12.83 8.31 6.83
N PRO A 79 12.83 9.58 6.39
CA PRO A 79 13.23 9.95 5.04
C PRO A 79 14.65 9.48 4.71
N GLY A 80 14.85 8.96 3.50
CA GLY A 80 16.17 8.53 3.01
C GLY A 80 16.74 7.26 3.68
N LEU A 81 15.99 6.62 4.60
CA LEU A 81 16.39 5.36 5.23
C LEU A 81 15.29 4.30 5.12
N SER A 82 14.16 4.53 5.83
CA SER A 82 12.99 3.65 5.84
C SER A 82 11.71 4.48 5.73
N PRO A 83 11.54 5.22 4.62
CA PRO A 83 10.43 6.14 4.47
C PRO A 83 9.11 5.39 4.42
N THR A 84 8.01 6.08 4.72
CA THR A 84 6.69 5.56 4.34
C THR A 84 6.61 5.51 2.81
N PRO A 85 6.38 4.32 2.20
CA PRO A 85 6.44 4.17 0.75
C PRO A 85 5.43 5.05 0.01
N LEU A 86 5.88 5.77 -1.02
CA LEU A 86 5.04 6.51 -1.95
C LEU A 86 4.40 5.54 -2.95
N PRO A 87 3.06 5.56 -3.10
CA PRO A 87 2.38 4.80 -4.15
C PRO A 87 2.95 5.04 -5.54
N GLN A 88 3.32 6.29 -5.83
CA GLN A 88 3.69 6.74 -7.18
C GLN A 88 5.04 6.15 -7.63
N LEU A 89 5.95 5.86 -6.70
CA LEU A 89 7.22 5.19 -7.00
C LEU A 89 7.04 3.71 -7.37
N LEU A 90 5.86 3.16 -7.12
CA LEU A 90 5.48 1.79 -7.42
C LEU A 90 4.34 1.71 -8.44
N GLY A 91 4.11 2.79 -9.19
CA GLY A 91 3.10 2.84 -10.25
C GLY A 91 1.65 2.87 -9.75
N ARG A 92 1.42 3.16 -8.47
CA ARG A 92 0.08 3.28 -7.87
C ARG A 92 -0.28 4.72 -7.56
N LYS A 93 -1.58 5.01 -7.50
CA LYS A 93 -2.10 6.34 -7.11
C LYS A 93 -2.23 6.50 -5.59
N TYR A 94 -2.54 5.41 -4.90
CA TYR A 94 -2.82 5.33 -3.47
C TYR A 94 -2.50 3.92 -2.96
N TRP A 95 -2.47 3.77 -1.65
CA TRP A 95 -2.57 2.50 -0.95
C TRP A 95 -4.01 2.29 -0.47
N LEU A 96 -4.39 1.05 -0.18
CA LEU A 96 -5.65 0.67 0.45
C LEU A 96 -5.40 0.32 1.90
N ILE A 97 -6.29 0.77 2.79
CA ILE A 97 -6.40 0.18 4.11
C ILE A 97 -7.21 -1.11 3.96
N ILE A 98 -6.59 -2.26 4.23
CA ILE A 98 -7.17 -3.59 3.93
C ILE A 98 -7.56 -4.39 5.17
N LYS A 99 -6.99 -4.03 6.32
CA LYS A 99 -7.22 -4.75 7.58
C LYS A 99 -7.10 -3.78 8.74
N LYS A 100 -7.88 -4.05 9.80
CA LYS A 100 -7.71 -3.42 11.10
C LYS A 100 -7.65 -4.50 12.18
N GLU A 101 -6.79 -4.29 13.17
CA GLU A 101 -6.61 -5.22 14.28
C GLU A 101 -6.32 -4.49 15.60
N SER A 102 -6.71 -5.10 16.71
CA SER A 102 -6.30 -4.67 18.05
C SER A 102 -4.91 -5.21 18.33
N THR A 103 -4.03 -4.33 18.78
CA THR A 103 -2.61 -4.57 19.04
C THR A 103 -2.20 -4.10 20.43
N ALA A 104 -3.15 -4.06 21.38
CA ALA A 104 -2.93 -3.53 22.74
C ALA A 104 -1.72 -4.12 23.49
N HIS A 105 -1.31 -5.35 23.15
CA HIS A 105 -0.15 -6.02 23.77
C HIS A 105 1.18 -5.72 23.06
N ASN A 106 1.17 -5.06 21.90
CA ASN A 106 2.37 -4.76 21.13
C ASN A 106 2.94 -3.38 21.53
N PRO A 107 4.15 -3.31 22.10
CA PRO A 107 4.72 -2.04 22.58
C PRO A 107 5.05 -1.04 21.47
N GLU A 108 5.17 -1.50 20.21
CA GLU A 108 5.40 -0.63 19.07
C GLU A 108 4.11 -0.13 18.43
N THR A 109 3.11 -1.01 18.30
CA THR A 109 1.92 -0.75 17.48
C THR A 109 0.61 -0.63 18.24
N ALA A 110 0.60 -0.72 19.57
CA ALA A 110 -0.60 -0.52 20.38
C ALA A 110 -1.21 0.90 20.19
N PRO A 111 -2.53 1.07 20.40
CA PRO A 111 -3.52 0.03 20.73
C PRO A 111 -4.14 -0.67 19.51
N TYR A 112 -4.03 -0.07 18.33
CA TYR A 112 -4.61 -0.56 17.09
C TYR A 112 -3.65 -0.41 15.92
N PHE A 113 -3.79 -1.29 14.94
CA PHE A 113 -3.03 -1.27 13.70
C PHE A 113 -3.98 -1.35 12.49
N LEU A 114 -3.83 -0.44 11.55
CA LEU A 114 -4.55 -0.41 10.27
C LEU A 114 -3.55 -0.70 9.16
N THR A 115 -3.68 -1.85 8.51
CA THR A 115 -2.73 -2.34 7.49
C THR A 115 -2.97 -1.68 6.14
N LEU A 116 -1.88 -1.21 5.53
CA LEU A 116 -1.84 -0.75 4.15
C LEU A 116 -1.42 -1.90 3.22
N ASP A 117 -1.98 -1.94 2.01
CA ASP A 117 -1.67 -2.93 0.95
C ASP A 117 -0.33 -2.69 0.22
N ILE A 118 0.68 -2.24 0.96
CA ILE A 118 2.01 -2.00 0.43
C ILE A 118 2.71 -3.36 0.21
N PRO A 119 3.35 -3.59 -0.95
CA PRO A 119 4.15 -4.80 -1.16
C PRO A 119 5.26 -4.94 -0.13
N VAL A 120 5.39 -6.14 0.42
CA VAL A 120 6.44 -6.50 1.39
C VAL A 120 7.24 -7.68 0.86
N THR A 121 8.40 -7.92 1.47
CA THR A 121 9.24 -9.08 1.17
C THR A 121 9.53 -9.86 2.46
N ASP A 122 9.68 -11.18 2.36
CA ASP A 122 9.99 -12.04 3.52
C ASP A 122 11.48 -11.98 3.94
N SER A 123 12.30 -11.31 3.13
CA SER A 123 13.72 -11.09 3.36
C SER A 123 14.04 -9.60 3.34
N TRP A 124 15.13 -9.22 4.01
CA TRP A 124 15.69 -7.88 3.88
C TRP A 124 15.78 -7.47 2.40
N PRO A 125 15.31 -6.26 2.01
CA PRO A 125 15.01 -5.08 2.83
C PRO A 125 13.56 -4.98 3.38
N TYR A 126 12.79 -6.07 3.41
CA TYR A 126 11.43 -6.20 3.99
C TYR A 126 10.33 -5.31 3.42
N GLY A 127 10.64 -4.40 2.51
CA GLY A 127 9.67 -3.59 1.79
C GLY A 127 9.65 -3.87 0.29
N PRO A 128 9.09 -2.93 -0.50
CA PRO A 128 9.05 -3.03 -1.94
C PRO A 128 10.45 -3.08 -2.56
N VAL A 129 10.63 -3.97 -3.53
CA VAL A 129 11.88 -4.12 -4.29
C VAL A 129 11.54 -4.18 -5.79
N PRO A 130 12.13 -3.31 -6.63
CA PRO A 130 13.01 -2.20 -6.26
C PRO A 130 12.23 -1.00 -5.67
N TYR A 131 12.83 -0.26 -4.74
CA TYR A 131 12.31 1.02 -4.26
C TYR A 131 13.44 2.05 -4.13
N LYS A 132 13.61 2.87 -5.17
CA LYS A 132 14.83 3.66 -5.42
C LYS A 132 14.83 5.08 -4.82
N GLU A 133 14.29 5.25 -3.62
CA GLU A 133 14.23 6.57 -2.95
C GLU A 133 15.47 6.86 -2.09
N CYS A 134 16.12 5.84 -1.51
CA CYS A 134 17.18 5.99 -0.50
C CYS A 134 18.58 5.81 -1.09
N ASN A 135 19.03 6.71 -1.96
CA ASN A 135 20.30 6.59 -2.70
C ASN A 135 20.48 5.23 -3.40
N GLY A 136 19.38 4.70 -3.94
CA GLY A 136 19.25 3.29 -4.29
C GLY A 136 18.09 2.69 -3.51
N GLN A 137 18.20 1.42 -3.14
CA GLN A 137 17.16 0.69 -2.41
C GLN A 137 17.00 1.25 -0.99
N CYS A 138 15.75 1.49 -0.55
CA CYS A 138 15.44 1.72 0.86
C CYS A 138 15.39 0.44 1.66
N ASP A 139 15.81 0.52 2.93
CA ASP A 139 15.93 -0.63 3.82
C ASP A 139 14.99 -0.50 5.01
N TRP A 140 13.90 -1.26 5.00
CA TRP A 140 13.04 -1.38 6.16
C TRP A 140 13.62 -2.45 7.09
N MET A 141 13.93 -2.06 8.32
CA MET A 141 14.70 -2.90 9.23
C MET A 141 13.88 -4.00 9.90
N VAL A 142 12.55 -3.87 9.86
CA VAL A 142 11.64 -4.75 10.57
C VAL A 142 10.77 -5.49 9.56
N PRO A 143 10.76 -6.84 9.56
CA PRO A 143 9.80 -7.60 8.79
C PRO A 143 8.39 -7.33 9.29
N GLY A 144 7.43 -7.20 8.38
CA GLY A 144 6.03 -7.03 8.75
C GLY A 144 5.27 -6.20 7.74
N TYR A 145 4.11 -5.71 8.19
CA TYR A 145 3.20 -4.92 7.38
C TYR A 145 3.43 -3.43 7.60
N PHE A 146 3.22 -2.67 6.53
CA PHE A 146 3.08 -1.22 6.62
C PHE A 146 1.68 -0.85 7.09
N GLY A 147 1.56 0.20 7.89
CA GLY A 147 0.26 0.61 8.39
C GLY A 147 0.26 1.88 9.20
N LEU A 148 -0.93 2.21 9.71
CA LEU A 148 -1.18 3.29 10.65
C LEU A 148 -1.30 2.67 12.06
N HIS A 149 -0.67 3.26 13.07
CA HIS A 149 -0.77 2.74 14.43
C HIS A 149 -0.58 3.81 15.51
N GLY A 150 -0.90 3.47 16.76
CA GLY A 150 -0.70 4.33 17.92
C GLY A 150 0.74 4.39 18.39
N ILE A 151 0.98 5.09 19.50
CA ILE A 151 2.30 5.29 20.11
C ILE A 151 2.42 4.65 21.48
N ASN A 152 1.38 3.92 21.93
CA ASN A 152 1.36 3.21 23.21
C ASN A 152 1.68 4.14 24.39
N GLY A 153 1.00 5.29 24.45
CA GLY A 153 1.18 6.32 25.47
C GLY A 153 2.50 7.10 25.38
N ASN A 154 3.42 6.75 24.47
CA ASN A 154 4.73 7.38 24.39
C ASN A 154 4.74 8.56 23.40
N SER A 155 4.38 9.75 23.89
CA SER A 155 4.35 10.99 23.10
C SER A 155 5.68 11.37 22.46
N SER A 156 6.82 10.92 23.00
CA SER A 156 8.13 11.16 22.36
C SER A 156 8.25 10.56 20.97
N LYS A 157 7.44 9.54 20.63
CA LYS A 157 7.43 8.95 19.27
C LYS A 157 6.87 9.90 18.20
N LEU A 158 6.18 10.97 18.58
CA LEU A 158 5.66 12.01 17.68
C LEU A 158 6.47 13.32 17.75
N SER A 159 7.49 13.39 18.60
CA SER A 159 8.26 14.63 18.78
C SER A 159 9.13 14.93 17.56
N ALA A 160 9.66 16.16 17.48
CA ALA A 160 10.54 16.57 16.40
C ALA A 160 11.88 15.80 16.41
N GLU A 161 12.36 15.45 17.61
CA GLU A 161 13.63 14.76 17.84
C GLU A 161 13.59 13.27 17.43
N ASN A 162 12.40 12.66 17.46
CA ASN A 162 12.22 11.32 16.90
C ASN A 162 12.31 11.41 15.36
N LEU A 163 13.13 10.58 14.71
CA LEU A 163 13.28 10.68 13.25
C LEU A 163 12.14 10.05 12.46
N GLY A 164 11.33 9.18 13.09
CA GLY A 164 10.25 8.47 12.43
C GLY A 164 10.17 6.99 12.81
N SER A 165 9.31 6.27 12.09
CA SER A 165 9.17 4.81 12.18
C SER A 165 10.00 4.10 11.10
N SER A 166 9.95 2.76 11.08
CA SER A 166 10.39 1.99 9.92
C SER A 166 9.25 1.84 8.90
N GLY A 167 8.86 2.96 8.28
CA GLY A 167 7.88 3.01 7.19
C GLY A 167 6.40 3.15 7.57
N CYS A 168 5.98 2.79 8.78
CA CYS A 168 4.61 3.02 9.27
C CYS A 168 4.28 4.50 9.55
N VAL A 169 3.01 4.81 9.76
CA VAL A 169 2.54 6.15 10.15
C VAL A 169 2.02 6.13 11.58
N ARG A 170 2.75 6.78 12.49
CA ARG A 170 2.37 6.85 13.90
C ARG A 170 1.35 7.96 14.14
N HIS A 171 0.35 7.65 14.95
CA HIS A 171 -0.72 8.53 15.40
C HIS A 171 -0.71 8.60 16.93
N THR A 172 -1.40 9.59 17.51
CA THR A 172 -1.76 9.49 18.93
C THR A 172 -2.68 8.29 19.13
N ASP A 173 -2.69 7.71 20.34
CA ASP A 173 -3.56 6.57 20.65
C ASP A 173 -5.05 6.92 20.49
N GLY A 174 -5.42 8.17 20.77
CA GLY A 174 -6.78 8.67 20.56
C GLY A 174 -7.13 8.76 19.07
N ASP A 175 -6.22 9.26 18.24
CA ASP A 175 -6.47 9.41 16.80
C ASP A 175 -6.53 8.06 16.08
N ILE A 176 -5.65 7.11 16.41
CA ILE A 176 -5.74 5.77 15.82
C ILE A 176 -7.00 5.02 16.27
N THR A 177 -7.42 5.21 17.53
CA THR A 177 -8.67 4.64 18.04
C THR A 177 -9.87 5.23 17.29
N TYR A 178 -9.84 6.54 17.01
CA TYR A 178 -10.86 7.20 16.20
C TYR A 178 -10.95 6.58 14.79
N LEU A 179 -9.81 6.46 14.09
CA LEU A 179 -9.75 5.84 12.76
C LEU A 179 -10.22 4.37 12.80
N TYR A 180 -9.77 3.58 13.78
CA TYR A 180 -10.15 2.17 13.93
C TYR A 180 -11.66 1.97 14.07
N ASN A 181 -12.32 2.84 14.83
CA ASN A 181 -13.77 2.79 15.04
C ASN A 181 -14.57 3.31 13.84
N LEU A 182 -14.04 4.31 13.14
CA LEU A 182 -14.72 4.95 12.02
C LEU A 182 -14.66 4.11 10.74
N LEU A 183 -13.48 3.59 10.42
CA LEU A 183 -13.17 2.97 9.14
C LEU A 183 -13.53 1.48 9.13
N ASP A 184 -14.15 0.99 8.06
CA ASP A 184 -14.42 -0.44 7.89
C ASP A 184 -13.96 -0.99 6.52
N PRO A 185 -12.70 -1.45 6.41
CA PRO A 185 -12.14 -1.94 5.15
C PRO A 185 -12.79 -3.24 4.65
N LYS A 186 -13.71 -3.86 5.42
CA LYS A 186 -14.48 -5.03 4.97
C LYS A 186 -15.70 -4.64 4.14
N THR A 187 -16.21 -3.42 4.30
CA THR A 187 -17.47 -2.97 3.69
C THR A 187 -17.28 -1.79 2.74
N GLU A 188 -16.17 -1.06 2.86
CA GLU A 188 -15.80 0.02 1.95
C GLU A 188 -14.32 -0.01 1.54
N GLU A 189 -14.05 0.52 0.35
CA GLU A 189 -12.67 0.76 -0.11
C GLU A 189 -12.17 2.07 0.49
N ILE A 190 -11.08 2.01 1.24
CA ILE A 190 -10.51 3.16 1.93
C ILE A 190 -9.16 3.49 1.30
N ARG A 191 -9.16 4.52 0.45
CA ARG A 191 -7.96 4.97 -0.25
C ARG A 191 -7.12 5.86 0.66
N TYR A 192 -5.82 5.56 0.70
CA TYR A 192 -4.80 6.25 1.47
C TYR A 192 -3.75 6.82 0.51
N TYR A 193 -3.89 8.12 0.22
CA TYR A 193 -2.96 8.84 -0.64
C TYR A 193 -1.77 9.33 0.17
N ILE A 194 -0.57 9.29 -0.43
CA ILE A 194 0.62 9.86 0.18
C ILE A 194 1.25 10.82 -0.83
N LYS A 195 1.61 12.01 -0.35
CA LYS A 195 2.32 13.05 -1.11
C LYS A 195 3.64 13.38 -0.44
N ASP A 196 4.63 13.70 -1.27
CA ASP A 196 5.91 14.25 -0.85
C ASP A 196 5.95 15.79 -0.94
N ALA A 197 4.80 16.42 -0.68
CA ALA A 197 4.65 17.87 -0.59
C ALA A 197 4.72 18.31 0.86
#